data_AF-A0A6B2CXJ1-F1
#
_entry.id   AF-A0A6B2CXJ1-F1
#
_cell.length_a   1.000
_cell.length_b   1.000
_cell.length_c   1.000
_cell.angle_alpha   90.00
_cell.angle_beta   90.00
_cell.angle_gamma   90.00
#
_symmetry.space_group_name_H-M   'P 1'
#
loop_
_entity.id
_entity.type
_entity.pdbx_description
1 polymer ?
#
loop_
_entity_poly.entity_id
_entity_poly.type
_entity_poly.pdbx_seq_one_letter_code
_entity_poly.pdbx_strand_id
1 'polypeptide(L)'
;METDRILELYKRLAPIYEEIYGEEQRRKYWLISSQVGEKVADAGCGVGLVFDVVSAYVVCLDISLDMLAQAKARRGELGELVVADFWRPPFRERSFDTVLFLSSVEPELYEKAYETWRDVARRAVFELRGEWRIFEHRN
;
A
#
# COMPACT_ATOMS: atom_id res chain seq x y z
N MET A 1 -5.67 -3.29 21.78
CA MET A 1 -4.45 -2.95 22.55
C MET A 1 -3.22 -2.77 21.66
N GLU A 2 -2.87 -3.72 20.79
CA GLU A 2 -1.72 -3.54 19.86
C GLU A 2 -2.06 -2.60 18.71
N THR A 3 -3.20 -2.80 18.04
CA THR A 3 -3.70 -1.90 16.99
C THR A 3 -3.90 -0.46 17.50
N ASP A 4 -4.45 -0.26 18.70
CA ASP A 4 -4.66 1.09 19.26
C ASP A 4 -3.34 1.84 19.45
N ARG A 5 -2.25 1.14 19.82
CA ARG A 5 -0.92 1.73 19.94
C ARG A 5 -0.35 2.13 18.57
N ILE A 6 -0.57 1.29 17.55
CA ILE A 6 -0.17 1.60 16.17
C ILE A 6 -0.93 2.83 15.67
N LEU A 7 -2.24 2.89 15.91
CA LEU A 7 -3.07 4.04 15.51
C LEU A 7 -2.63 5.34 16.20
N GLU A 8 -2.32 5.31 17.49
CA GLU A 8 -1.79 6.48 18.21
C GLU A 8 -0.42 6.91 17.68
N LEU A 9 0.46 5.96 17.33
CA LEU A 9 1.72 6.26 16.66
C LEU A 9 1.47 6.92 15.29
N TYR A 10 0.60 6.35 14.47
CA TYR A 10 0.30 6.86 13.13
C TYR A 10 -0.32 8.24 13.19
N LYS A 11 -1.20 8.52 14.14
CA LYS A 11 -1.76 9.85 14.37
C LYS A 11 -0.67 10.90 14.62
N ARG A 12 0.34 10.57 15.41
CA ARG A 12 1.48 11.48 15.68
C ARG A 12 2.43 11.59 14.50
N LEU A 13 2.61 10.49 13.76
CA LEU A 13 3.54 10.41 12.65
C LEU A 13 3.01 11.08 11.38
N ALA A 14 1.72 10.96 11.08
CA ALA A 14 1.08 11.47 9.86
C ALA A 14 1.52 12.89 9.45
N PRO A 15 1.56 13.91 10.34
CA PRO A 15 1.96 15.26 9.94
C PRO A 15 3.46 15.42 9.58
N ILE A 16 4.33 14.52 10.02
CA ILE A 16 5.79 14.58 9.77
C ILE A 16 6.30 13.40 8.93
N TYR A 17 5.41 12.49 8.52
CA TYR A 17 5.76 11.24 7.85
C TYR A 17 6.60 11.50 6.59
N GLU A 18 6.17 12.47 5.79
CA GLU A 18 6.83 12.81 4.52
C GLU A 18 8.22 13.41 4.74
N GLU A 19 8.41 14.23 5.77
CA GLU A 19 9.73 14.80 6.10
C GLU A 19 10.75 13.71 6.44
N ILE A 20 10.29 12.61 7.03
CA ILE A 20 11.13 11.51 7.49
C ILE A 20 11.33 10.47 6.38
N TYR A 21 10.25 10.07 5.71
CA TYR A 21 10.23 8.89 4.83
C TYR A 21 9.94 9.22 3.36
N GLY A 22 9.61 10.47 3.01
CA GLY A 22 9.06 10.83 1.71
C GLY A 22 9.96 10.47 0.51
N GLU A 23 11.26 10.77 0.60
CA GLU A 23 12.21 10.46 -0.47
C GLU A 23 12.37 8.95 -0.69
N GLU A 24 12.56 8.20 0.41
CA GLU A 24 12.72 6.75 0.38
C GLU A 24 11.49 6.06 -0.23
N GLN A 25 10.28 6.44 0.21
CA GLN A 25 9.03 5.83 -0.24
C GLN A 25 8.74 6.15 -1.71
N ARG A 26 8.93 7.40 -2.15
CA ARG A 26 8.78 7.75 -3.57
C ARG A 26 9.74 6.98 -4.46
N ARG A 27 10.98 6.75 -4.02
CA ARG A 27 11.95 5.96 -4.77
C ARG A 27 11.47 4.51 -4.96
N LYS A 28 10.88 3.90 -3.94
CA LYS A 28 10.32 2.54 -4.05
C LYS A 28 9.14 2.48 -5.02
N TYR A 29 8.20 3.42 -4.92
CA TYR A 29 7.12 3.51 -5.90
C TYR A 29 7.67 3.71 -7.32
N TRP A 30 8.69 4.55 -7.49
CA TRP A 30 9.27 4.82 -8.80
C TRP A 30 9.88 3.57 -9.44
N LEU A 31 10.60 2.76 -8.66
CA LEU A 31 11.22 1.51 -9.12
C LEU A 31 10.20 0.49 -9.67
N ILE A 32 8.98 0.49 -9.14
CA ILE A 32 7.92 -0.45 -9.57
C ILE A 32 6.87 0.18 -10.47
N SER A 33 6.84 1.51 -10.61
CA SER A 33 5.78 2.28 -11.29
C SER A 33 5.48 1.83 -12.73
N SER A 34 6.48 1.38 -13.48
CA SER A 34 6.29 0.88 -14.85
C SER A 34 5.81 -0.57 -14.94
N GLN A 35 5.70 -1.25 -13.80
CA GLN A 35 5.37 -2.68 -13.67
C GLN A 35 4.05 -2.93 -12.94
N VAL A 36 3.43 -1.88 -12.40
CA VAL A 36 2.08 -1.96 -11.81
C VAL A 36 1.07 -1.87 -12.96
N GLY A 37 0.09 -2.76 -13.01
CA GLY A 37 -0.91 -2.76 -14.08
C GLY A 37 -1.85 -1.55 -14.03
N GLU A 38 -3.03 -1.65 -14.66
CA GLU A 38 -3.97 -0.53 -14.75
C GLU A 38 -4.69 -0.26 -13.42
N LYS A 39 -4.97 -1.31 -12.64
CA LYS A 39 -5.63 -1.21 -11.33
C LYS A 39 -4.71 -1.70 -10.22
N VAL A 40 -4.40 -0.81 -9.29
CA VAL A 40 -3.44 -1.02 -8.22
C VAL A 40 -4.11 -0.90 -6.87
N ALA A 41 -3.81 -1.82 -5.95
CA ALA A 41 -4.06 -1.63 -4.53
C ALA A 41 -2.74 -1.28 -3.83
N ASP A 42 -2.76 -0.26 -2.98
CA ASP A 42 -1.61 0.11 -2.14
C ASP A 42 -1.96 -0.17 -0.67
N ALA A 43 -1.42 -1.26 -0.12
CA ALA A 43 -1.81 -1.79 1.17
C ALA A 43 -0.86 -1.30 2.28
N GLY A 44 -1.40 -0.54 3.23
CA GLY A 44 -0.62 0.26 4.18
C GLY A 44 -0.06 1.53 3.54
N CYS A 45 -0.90 2.24 2.77
CA CYS A 45 -0.47 3.35 1.91
C CYS A 45 0.05 4.58 2.68
N GLY A 46 -0.18 4.66 3.99
CA GLY A 46 0.16 5.83 4.80
C GLY A 46 -0.46 7.11 4.22
N VAL A 47 0.37 8.13 4.02
CA VAL A 47 -0.05 9.45 3.52
C VAL A 47 -0.26 9.52 1.99
N GLY A 48 -0.30 8.38 1.30
CA GLY A 48 -0.68 8.31 -0.11
C GLY A 48 0.38 8.81 -1.09
N LEU A 49 1.67 8.59 -0.79
CA LEU A 49 2.77 9.00 -1.68
C LEU A 49 2.77 8.26 -3.03
N VAL A 50 2.08 7.12 -3.12
CA VAL A 50 1.88 6.38 -4.37
C VAL A 50 1.24 7.25 -5.46
N PHE A 51 0.33 8.16 -5.09
CA PHE A 51 -0.38 9.02 -6.05
C PHE A 51 0.55 10.03 -6.75
N ASP A 52 1.68 10.36 -6.15
CA ASP A 52 2.65 11.27 -6.77
C ASP A 52 3.48 10.57 -7.88
N VAL A 53 3.48 9.24 -7.92
CA VAL A 53 4.46 8.45 -8.70
C VAL A 53 3.81 7.45 -9.65
N VAL A 54 2.71 6.83 -9.26
CA VAL A 54 2.04 5.77 -10.03
C VAL A 54 0.90 6.37 -10.86
N SER A 55 1.04 6.30 -12.18
CA SER A 55 0.04 6.75 -13.16
C SER A 55 -0.98 5.66 -13.51
N ALA A 56 -1.59 5.04 -12.50
CA ALA A 56 -2.61 4.00 -12.63
C ALA A 56 -3.82 4.34 -11.75
N TYR A 57 -4.94 3.61 -11.91
CA TYR A 57 -6.04 3.70 -10.96
C TYR A 57 -5.61 3.02 -9.65
N VAL A 58 -5.51 3.78 -8.56
CA VAL A 58 -4.95 3.30 -7.30
C VAL A 58 -6.00 3.37 -6.18
N VAL A 59 -6.19 2.25 -5.50
CA VAL A 59 -6.96 2.18 -4.25
C VAL A 59 -5.98 2.08 -3.09
N CYS A 60 -5.87 3.16 -2.33
CA CYS A 60 -5.06 3.23 -1.13
C CYS A 60 -5.84 2.69 0.08
N LEU A 61 -5.21 1.76 0.81
CA LEU A 61 -5.79 1.12 1.99
C LEU A 61 -4.88 1.37 3.19
N ASP A 62 -5.43 1.90 4.28
CA ASP A 62 -4.72 2.00 5.56
C ASP A 62 -5.70 1.83 6.73
N ILE A 63 -5.22 1.38 7.88
CA ILE A 63 -6.04 1.30 9.10
C ILE A 63 -6.24 2.68 9.74
N SER A 64 -5.36 3.64 9.47
CA SER A 64 -5.39 4.97 10.07
C SER A 64 -6.16 5.98 9.22
N LEU A 65 -7.23 6.50 9.80
CA LEU A 65 -7.95 7.66 9.27
C LEU A 65 -7.05 8.90 9.16
N ASP A 66 -6.14 9.12 10.10
CA ASP A 66 -5.23 10.27 10.10
C ASP A 66 -4.25 10.22 8.91
N MET A 67 -3.74 9.03 8.58
CA MET A 67 -2.92 8.80 7.38
C MET A 67 -3.71 9.05 6.10
N LEU A 68 -4.90 8.47 5.99
CA LEU A 68 -5.75 8.63 4.81
C LEU A 68 -6.27 10.07 4.65
N ALA A 69 -6.43 10.82 5.73
CA ALA A 69 -6.77 12.24 5.67
C ALA A 69 -5.70 13.05 4.93
N GLN A 70 -4.41 12.73 5.12
CA GLN A 70 -3.32 13.32 4.35
C GLN A 70 -3.33 12.85 2.88
N ALA A 71 -3.53 11.54 2.67
CA ALA A 71 -3.61 10.96 1.32
C ALA A 71 -4.73 11.58 0.46
N LYS A 72 -5.83 12.02 1.09
CA LYS A 72 -6.98 12.61 0.41
C LYS A 72 -6.65 13.85 -0.41
N ALA A 73 -5.65 14.63 0.02
CA ALA A 73 -5.21 15.81 -0.72
C ALA A 73 -4.49 15.45 -2.04
N ARG A 74 -4.01 14.20 -2.19
CA ARG A 74 -3.16 13.74 -3.30
C ARG A 74 -3.88 12.88 -4.33
N ARG A 75 -4.96 12.18 -3.92
CA ARG A 75 -5.59 11.10 -4.70
C ARG A 75 -5.98 11.43 -6.15
N GLY A 76 -6.30 12.70 -6.45
CA GLY A 76 -6.78 13.10 -7.78
C GLY A 76 -8.03 12.33 -8.23
N GLU A 77 -8.23 12.22 -9.54
CA GLU A 77 -9.37 11.47 -10.13
C GLU A 77 -9.12 9.96 -10.24
N LEU A 78 -7.84 9.55 -10.26
CA LEU A 78 -7.44 8.14 -10.40
C LEU A 78 -7.27 7.44 -9.04
N GLY A 79 -7.62 8.10 -7.93
CA GLY A 79 -7.36 7.61 -6.58
C GLY A 79 -8.60 7.46 -5.72
N GLU A 80 -8.69 6.30 -5.07
CA GLU A 80 -9.66 6.01 -4.01
C GLU A 80 -8.96 5.71 -2.69
N LEU A 81 -9.66 5.96 -1.58
CA LEU A 81 -9.17 5.70 -0.23
C LEU A 81 -10.15 4.79 0.51
N VAL A 82 -9.61 3.78 1.18
CA VAL A 82 -10.40 2.83 1.98
C VAL A 82 -9.74 2.67 3.34
N VAL A 83 -10.53 2.83 4.41
CA VAL A 83 -10.08 2.50 5.76
C VAL A 83 -10.30 1.01 5.97
N ALA A 84 -9.26 0.21 5.97
CA ALA A 84 -9.37 -1.20 6.33
C ALA A 84 -8.03 -1.82 6.74
N ASP A 85 -8.14 -2.99 7.38
CA ASP A 85 -7.03 -3.87 7.65
C ASP A 85 -6.70 -4.70 6.40
N PHE A 86 -5.49 -4.56 5.87
CA PHE A 86 -5.05 -5.32 4.69
C PHE A 86 -4.93 -6.83 4.96
N TRP A 87 -4.93 -7.29 6.20
CA TRP A 87 -5.06 -8.72 6.53
C TRP A 87 -6.47 -9.27 6.29
N ARG A 88 -7.45 -8.40 6.03
CA ARG A 88 -8.85 -8.73 5.73
C ARG A 88 -9.36 -7.85 4.58
N PRO A 89 -8.81 -8.00 3.35
CA PRO A 89 -9.07 -7.08 2.26
C PRO A 89 -10.56 -7.02 1.91
N PRO A 90 -11.19 -5.83 1.88
CA PRO A 90 -12.62 -5.68 1.60
C PRO A 90 -12.92 -5.67 0.09
N PHE A 91 -12.21 -6.48 -0.69
CA PHE A 91 -12.25 -6.47 -2.16
C PHE A 91 -12.70 -7.81 -2.71
N ARG A 92 -13.31 -7.78 -3.90
CA ARG A 92 -13.69 -8.99 -4.62
C ARG A 92 -12.48 -9.65 -5.24
N GLU A 93 -12.61 -10.93 -5.58
CA GLU A 93 -11.59 -11.63 -6.36
C GLU A 93 -11.29 -10.90 -7.69
N ARG A 94 -10.02 -10.94 -8.12
CA ARG A 94 -9.51 -10.38 -9.39
C ARG A 94 -9.85 -8.90 -9.59
N SER A 95 -9.91 -8.14 -8.50
CA SER A 95 -10.20 -6.70 -8.54
C SER A 95 -9.01 -5.90 -9.06
N PHE A 96 -7.78 -6.33 -8.75
CA PHE A 96 -6.54 -5.60 -9.05
C PHE A 96 -5.58 -6.39 -9.93
N ASP A 97 -4.80 -5.67 -10.72
CA ASP A 97 -3.66 -6.24 -11.44
C ASP A 97 -2.47 -6.42 -10.50
N THR A 98 -2.20 -5.41 -9.67
CA THR A 98 -1.10 -5.42 -8.71
C THR A 98 -1.57 -4.95 -7.34
N VAL A 99 -1.13 -5.64 -6.27
CA VAL A 99 -1.12 -5.09 -4.91
C VAL A 99 0.30 -4.76 -4.48
N LEU A 100 0.49 -3.62 -3.84
CA LEU A 100 1.76 -3.15 -3.29
C LEU A 100 1.73 -3.25 -1.76
N PHE A 101 2.82 -3.74 -1.19
CA PHE A 101 3.12 -3.72 0.24
C PHE A 101 4.52 -3.12 0.43
N LEU A 102 4.61 -1.80 0.31
CA LEU A 102 5.89 -1.10 0.45
C LEU A 102 6.00 -0.56 1.88
N SER A 103 7.00 -1.04 2.62
CA SER A 103 7.21 -0.75 4.04
C SER A 103 6.05 -1.12 5.00
N SER A 104 5.10 -1.97 4.58
CA SER A 104 3.89 -2.27 5.38
C SER A 104 3.83 -3.67 5.98
N VAL A 105 4.68 -4.60 5.52
CA VAL A 105 4.71 -6.00 5.99
C VAL A 105 6.17 -6.41 6.24
N GLU A 106 6.42 -7.15 7.32
CA GLU A 106 7.75 -7.72 7.60
C GLU A 106 8.04 -8.91 6.66
N PRO A 107 9.30 -9.11 6.21
CA PRO A 107 9.66 -10.15 5.23
C PRO A 107 9.18 -11.56 5.58
N GLU A 108 9.16 -11.93 6.86
CA GLU A 108 8.73 -13.25 7.33
C GLU A 108 7.22 -13.49 7.10
N LEU A 109 6.45 -12.42 6.88
CA LEU A 109 5.01 -12.46 6.67
C LEU A 109 4.59 -12.29 5.21
N TYR A 110 5.53 -12.08 4.27
CA TYR A 110 5.22 -11.88 2.85
C TYR A 110 4.39 -13.01 2.26
N GLU A 111 4.71 -14.27 2.56
CA GLU A 111 3.96 -15.43 2.04
C GLU A 111 2.52 -15.44 2.57
N LYS A 112 2.33 -15.14 3.86
CA LYS A 112 1.00 -15.05 4.46
C LYS A 112 0.18 -13.90 3.85
N ALA A 113 0.80 -12.76 3.62
CA ALA A 113 0.15 -11.62 2.99
C ALA A 113 -0.22 -11.94 1.53
N TYR A 114 0.67 -12.61 0.79
CA TYR A 114 0.38 -13.09 -0.55
C TYR A 114 -0.80 -14.07 -0.56
N GLU A 115 -0.84 -15.07 0.32
CA GLU A 115 -1.98 -16.00 0.43
C GLU A 115 -3.30 -15.29 0.72
N THR A 116 -3.27 -14.19 1.48
CA THR A 116 -4.45 -13.37 1.76
C THR A 116 -4.94 -12.59 0.53
N TRP A 117 -4.03 -12.24 -0.38
CA TRP A 117 -4.32 -11.36 -1.53
C TRP A 117 -4.31 -12.05 -2.89
N ARG A 118 -3.87 -13.31 -2.98
CA ARG A 118 -3.66 -14.03 -4.25
C ARG A 118 -4.92 -14.17 -5.10
N ASP A 119 -6.09 -14.20 -4.48
CA ASP A 119 -7.37 -14.26 -5.20
C ASP A 119 -7.88 -12.85 -5.56
N VAL A 120 -7.41 -11.80 -4.88
CA VAL A 120 -7.82 -10.39 -5.06
C VAL A 120 -6.99 -9.68 -6.13
N ALA A 121 -5.69 -9.96 -6.19
CA ALA A 121 -4.73 -9.33 -7.10
C ALA A 121 -3.90 -10.38 -7.86
N ARG A 122 -3.61 -10.12 -9.15
CA ARG A 122 -2.85 -11.06 -10.01
C ARG A 122 -1.36 -11.13 -9.63
N ARG A 123 -0.81 -10.00 -9.18
CA ARG A 123 0.58 -9.83 -8.74
C ARG A 123 0.59 -9.15 -7.38
N ALA A 124 1.50 -9.57 -6.52
CA ALA A 124 1.78 -8.90 -5.24
C ALA A 124 3.27 -8.51 -5.18
N VAL A 125 3.54 -7.25 -4.87
CA VAL A 125 4.90 -6.70 -4.72
C VAL A 125 5.10 -6.30 -3.27
N PHE A 126 6.18 -6.79 -2.69
CA PHE A 126 6.58 -6.53 -1.32
C PHE A 126 7.94 -5.86 -1.30
N GLU A 127 8.10 -4.90 -0.41
CA GLU A 127 9.39 -4.31 -0.10
C GLU A 127 9.43 -3.88 1.36
N LEU A 128 10.54 -4.19 2.04
CA LEU A 128 10.91 -3.58 3.30
C LEU A 128 12.43 -3.54 3.41
N ARG A 129 13.00 -2.37 3.72
CA ARG A 129 14.46 -2.18 3.98
C ARG A 129 15.37 -2.73 2.87
N GLY A 130 14.95 -2.65 1.62
CA GLY A 130 15.69 -3.13 0.44
C GLY A 130 15.42 -4.59 0.09
N GLU A 131 14.64 -5.33 0.88
CA GLU A 131 14.25 -6.70 0.57
C GLU A 131 12.99 -6.73 -0.29
N TRP A 132 13.17 -6.96 -1.58
CA TRP A 132 12.10 -7.05 -2.57
C TRP A 132 11.65 -8.49 -2.77
N ARG A 133 10.33 -8.70 -2.82
CA ARG A 133 9.74 -9.98 -3.23
C ARG A 133 8.53 -9.72 -4.12
N ILE A 134 8.46 -10.44 -5.22
CA ILE A 134 7.33 -10.38 -6.15
C ILE A 134 6.72 -11.77 -6.25
N PHE A 135 5.42 -11.85 -6.07
CA PHE A 135 4.64 -13.06 -6.32
C PHE A 135 3.72 -12.82 -7.51
N GLU A 136 3.65 -13.80 -8.40
CA GLU A 136 2.77 -13.78 -9.57
C GLU A 136 2.04 -15.09 -9.67
N HIS A 137 0.73 -15.01 -9.89
CA HIS A 137 -0.03 -16.17 -10.29
C HIS A 137 0.05 -16.29 -11.82
N ARG A 138 0.78 -17.29 -12.33
CA ARG A 138 0.63 -17.71 -13.72
C ARG A 138 -0.67 -18.50 -13.82
N ASN A 139 -1.65 -17.95 -14.54
CA ASN A 139 -2.77 -18.73 -15.04
C ASN A 139 -2.28 -19.92 -15.88
#